data_AF-A0A936TXX9-F1
#
_entry.id   AF-A0A936TXX9-F1
#
_cell.length_a   1.000
_cell.length_b   1.000
_cell.length_c   1.000
_cell.angle_alpha   90.00
_cell.angle_beta   90.00
_cell.angle_gamma   90.00
#
_symmetry.space_group_name_H-M   'P 1'
#
loop_
_entity.id
_entity.type
_entity.pdbx_description
1 polymer ?
#
loop_
_entity_poly.entity_id
_entity_poly.type
_entity_poly.pdbx_seq_one_letter_code
_entity_poly.pdbx_strand_id
1 'polypeptide(L)' 'MKKRIIQIIVAGAFAVAPLCMFAQPNPGGGSGGDPVGGDPIGGGGGQAPIGGGVVILITLASGYGLKKVYELQKEKN' A
#
# COMPACT_ATOMS: atom_id res chain seq x y z
N MET A 1 -31.68 -6.83 7.22
CA MET A 1 -31.01 -7.64 8.28
C MET A 1 -29.74 -8.31 7.77
N LYS A 2 -29.78 -9.10 6.69
CA LYS A 2 -28.58 -9.74 6.09
C LYS A 2 -27.40 -8.79 5.80
N LYS A 3 -27.67 -7.59 5.28
CA LYS A 3 -26.65 -6.56 5.01
C LYS A 3 -25.93 -6.05 6.28
N ARG A 4 -26.64 -5.92 7.40
CA ARG A 4 -26.06 -5.49 8.68
C ARG A 4 -25.22 -6.60 9.32
N ILE A 5 -25.68 -7.86 9.18
CA ILE A 5 -24.91 -9.03 9.61
C ILE A 5 -23.59 -9.13 8.84
N ILE A 6 -23.62 -8.95 7.51
CA ILE A 6 -22.39 -8.94 6.69
C ILE A 6 -21.45 -7.81 7.11
N GLN A 7 -21.96 -6.60 7.36
CA GLN A 7 -21.15 -5.48 7.84
C GLN A 7 -20.46 -5.78 9.18
N ILE A 8 -21.17 -6.41 10.12
CA ILE A 8 -20.60 -6.79 11.42
C ILE A 8 -19.53 -7.87 11.26
N ILE A 9 -19.75 -8.86 10.39
CA ILE A 9 -18.75 -9.90 10.10
C ILE A 9 -17.49 -9.30 9.48
N VAL A 10 -17.63 -8.39 8.51
CA VAL A 10 -16.48 -7.72 7.89
C VAL A 10 -15.74 -6.86 8.91
N ALA A 11 -16.44 -6.07 9.72
CA ALA A 11 -15.82 -5.27 10.76
C ALA A 11 -15.09 -6.13 11.81
N GLY A 12 -15.71 -7.24 12.22
CA GLY A 12 -15.10 -8.22 13.12
C GLY A 12 -13.86 -8.89 12.51
N ALA A 13 -13.90 -9.25 11.23
CA ALA A 13 -12.75 -9.80 10.52
C ALA A 13 -11.57 -8.82 10.49
N PHE A 14 -11.83 -7.54 10.23
CA PHE A 14 -10.79 -6.50 10.27
C PHE A 14 -10.22 -6.27 11.67
N ALA A 15 -11.03 -6.40 12.72
CA ALA A 15 -10.56 -6.26 14.10
C ALA A 15 -9.70 -7.44 14.57
N VAL A 16 -9.98 -8.66 14.09
CA VAL A 16 -9.27 -9.89 14.50
C VAL A 16 -8.08 -10.21 13.58
N ALA A 17 -8.08 -9.74 12.33
CA ALA A 17 -7.01 -10.01 11.36
C ALA A 17 -5.59 -9.74 11.89
N PRO A 18 -5.31 -8.65 12.64
CA PRO A 18 -3.95 -8.39 13.15
C PRO A 18 -3.45 -9.45 14.14
N LEU A 19 -4.34 -10.15 14.83
CA LEU A 19 -3.98 -11.17 15.82
C LEU A 19 -3.42 -12.44 15.17
N CYS A 20 -3.67 -12.65 13.87
CA CYS A 20 -3.17 -13.80 13.12
C CYS A 20 -1.91 -13.49 12.31
N MET A 21 -1.37 -12.28 12.38
CA MET A 21 -0.17 -11.88 11.63
C MET A 21 1.09 -12.13 12.46
N PHE A 22 2.11 -12.72 11.84
CA PHE A 22 3.44 -12.86 12.45
C PHE A 22 4.17 -11.52 12.45
N ALA A 23 4.86 -11.21 13.55
CA ALA A 23 5.70 -10.02 13.64
C ALA A 23 6.89 -10.10 12.67
N GLN A 24 7.29 -8.96 12.12
CA GLN A 24 8.53 -8.88 11.35
C GLN A 24 9.74 -9.16 12.27
N PRO A 25 10.80 -9.82 11.76
CA PRO A 25 12.02 -10.02 12.52
C PRO A 25 12.66 -8.68 12.90
N ASN A 26 13.39 -8.66 14.02
CA ASN A 26 14.07 -7.46 14.52
C ASN A 26 14.97 -6.87 13.42
N PRO A 27 14.76 -5.61 12.99
CA PRO A 27 15.53 -5.00 11.90
C PRO A 27 17.03 -4.89 12.20
N GLY A 28 17.45 -4.87 13.48
CA GLY A 28 18.86 -4.91 13.87
C GLY A 28 19.50 -6.30 13.81
N GLY A 29 18.70 -7.37 13.77
CA GLY A 29 19.19 -8.75 13.80
C GLY A 29 19.94 -9.19 12.54
N GLY A 30 19.72 -8.52 11.40
CA GLY A 30 20.41 -8.78 10.13
C GLY A 30 21.50 -7.75 9.78
N SER A 31 21.80 -6.81 10.69
CA SER A 31 22.79 -5.76 10.44
C SER A 31 24.23 -6.28 10.31
N GLY A 32 24.50 -7.53 10.73
CA GLY A 32 25.80 -8.19 10.64
C GLY A 32 26.02 -9.04 9.37
N GLY A 33 25.06 -9.09 8.44
CA GLY A 33 25.16 -9.91 7.23
C GLY A 33 24.88 -11.40 7.44
N ASP A 34 24.62 -11.84 8.67
CA ASP A 34 24.19 -13.20 8.96
C ASP A 34 22.70 -13.38 8.66
N PRO A 35 22.28 -14.49 8.04
CA PRO A 35 20.87 -14.80 7.84
C PRO A 35 20.22 -15.14 9.18
N VAL A 36 19.61 -14.13 9.81
CA VAL A 36 18.59 -14.33 10.83
C VAL A 36 17.35 -14.88 10.13
N GLY A 37 17.09 -16.18 10.32
CA GLY A 37 16.02 -16.91 9.63
C GLY A 37 14.70 -16.15 9.53
N GLY A 38 14.04 -16.31 8.40
CA GLY A 38 12.92 -15.49 7.92
C GLY A 38 13.20 -15.04 6.49
N ASP A 39 12.16 -14.62 5.76
CA ASP A 39 12.39 -13.97 4.46
C ASP A 39 13.32 -12.76 4.68
N PRO A 40 14.19 -12.43 3.72
CA PRO A 40 14.99 -11.21 3.77
C PRO A 40 14.11 -10.03 4.19
N ILE A 41 14.66 -9.03 4.90
CA ILE A 41 13.91 -7.78 5.11
C ILE A 41 13.65 -7.20 3.71
N GLY A 42 12.42 -7.39 3.21
CA GLY A 42 12.02 -7.10 1.83
C GLY A 42 11.88 -8.30 0.88
N GLY A 43 12.16 -9.54 1.31
CA GLY A 43 12.35 -10.72 0.45
C GLY A 43 11.11 -11.55 0.10
N GLY A 44 9.95 -11.31 0.71
CA GLY A 44 8.71 -12.04 0.39
C GLY A 44 7.57 -11.17 -0.16
N GLY A 45 7.79 -9.87 -0.37
CA GLY A 45 6.74 -8.89 -0.69
C GLY A 45 6.80 -7.58 0.12
N GLY A 46 7.88 -7.38 0.88
CA GLY A 46 8.12 -6.18 1.70
C GLY A 46 9.11 -5.19 1.10
N GLN A 47 9.47 -5.28 -0.19
CA GLN A 47 10.18 -4.17 -0.82
C GLN A 47 9.24 -2.96 -0.77
N ALA A 48 9.67 -1.85 -0.16
CA ALA A 48 9.01 -0.57 -0.35
C ALA A 48 8.81 -0.41 -1.86
N PRO A 49 7.57 -0.40 -2.39
CA PRO A 49 7.36 -0.53 -3.82
C PRO A 49 7.87 0.74 -4.51
N ILE A 50 9.15 0.78 -4.88
CA ILE A 50 9.72 1.88 -5.65
C ILE A 50 8.90 2.02 -6.94
N GLY A 51 8.47 0.91 -7.53
CA GLY A 51 7.51 0.89 -8.64
C GLY A 51 6.14 1.46 -8.28
N GLY A 52 5.59 1.18 -7.09
CA GLY A 52 4.28 1.71 -6.66
C GLY A 52 4.29 3.23 -6.46
N GLY A 53 5.35 3.77 -5.85
CA GLY A 53 5.51 5.22 -5.69
C GLY A 53 5.61 5.95 -7.02
N VAL A 54 6.41 5.43 -7.96
CA VAL A 54 6.55 6.00 -9.31
C VAL A 54 5.23 5.98 -10.08
N VAL A 55 4.45 4.89 -10.00
CA VAL A 55 3.13 4.79 -10.63
C VAL A 55 2.16 5.83 -10.07
N ILE A 56 2.15 6.05 -8.75
CA ILE A 56 1.31 7.09 -8.12
C ILE A 56 1.71 8.48 -8.61
N LEU A 57 3.01 8.78 -8.65
CA LEU A 57 3.52 10.08 -9.10
C LEU A 57 3.16 10.36 -10.56
N ILE A 58 3.33 9.37 -11.45
CA ILE A 58 2.95 9.50 -12.87
C ILE A 58 1.43 9.73 -12.99
N THR A 59 0.63 8.97 -12.26
CA THR A 59 -0.84 9.09 -12.29
C THR A 59 -1.30 10.48 -11.88
N LEU A 60 -0.75 11.02 -10.79
CA LEU A 60 -1.07 12.37 -10.31
C LEU A 60 -0.58 13.44 -11.29
N ALA A 61 0.62 13.30 -11.84
CA ALA A 61 1.17 14.23 -12.84
C ALA A 61 0.31 14.27 -14.11
N SER A 62 -0.07 13.10 -14.64
CA SER A 62 -0.96 13.00 -15.80
C SER A 62 -2.33 13.59 -15.52
N GLY A 63 -2.94 13.28 -14.37
CA GLY A 63 -4.23 13.84 -13.98
C GLY A 63 -4.23 15.37 -13.89
N TYR A 64 -3.19 15.95 -13.26
CA TYR A 64 -3.03 17.40 -13.19
C TYR A 64 -2.79 18.03 -14.57
N GLY A 65 -1.93 17.43 -15.39
CA GLY A 65 -1.65 17.92 -16.75
C GLY A 65 -2.89 17.98 -17.62
N LEU A 66 -3.70 16.91 -17.62
CA LEU A 66 -4.97 16.86 -18.35
C LEU A 66 -5.96 17.93 -17.87
N LYS A 67 -6.10 18.09 -16.55
CA LYS A 67 -6.97 19.13 -15.98
C LYS A 67 -6.55 20.52 -16.45
N LYS A 68 -5.25 20.82 -16.43
CA LYS A 68 -4.75 22.15 -16.81
C LYS A 68 -5.00 22.47 -18.28
N VAL A 69 -4.78 21.50 -19.18
CA VAL A 69 -5.07 21.66 -20.61
C VAL A 69 -6.56 21.87 -20.86
N TYR A 70 -7.42 21.13 -20.15
CA TYR A 70 -8.88 21.29 -20.26
C TYR A 70 -9.35 22.68 -19.81
N GLU A 71 -8.83 23.19 -18.68
CA GLU A 71 -9.15 24.55 -18.20
C GLU A 71 -8.75 25.62 -19.22
N LEU A 72 -7.55 25.52 -19.81
CA LEU A 72 -7.08 26.46 -20.83
C LEU A 72 -7.94 26.42 -22.10
N GLN A 73 -8.41 25.25 -22.52
CA GLN A 73 -9.33 25.12 -23.66
C GLN A 73 -10.72 25.69 -23.33
N LYS A 74 -11.18 25.51 -22.10
CA LYS A 74 -12.48 26.03 -21.64
C LYS A 74 -12.46 27.55 -21.46
N GLU A 75 -11.35 28.15 -21.06
CA GLU A 75 -11.23 29.61 -20.98
C GLU A 75 -11.14 30.28 -22.37
N LYS A 76 -10.67 29.54 -23.37
CA LYS A 76 -10.53 30.03 -24.75
C LYS A 76 -11.83 29.97 -25.57
N ASN A 77 -12.80 29.15 -25.15
CA ASN A 77 -14.11 28.98 -25.79
C ASN A 77 -15.20 29.67 -24.97
#